data_AF-A0A0Q9R750-F1
#
_entry.id   AF-A0A0Q9R750-F1
#
_cell.length_a   1.000
_cell.length_b   1.000
_cell.length_c   1.000
_cell.angle_alpha   90.00
_cell.angle_beta   90.00
_cell.angle_gamma   90.00
#
_symmetry.space_group_name_H-M   'P 1'
#
loop_
_entity.id
_entity.type
_entity.pdbx_description
1 polymer ?
#
loop_
_entity_poly.entity_id
_entity_poly.type
_entity_poly.pdbx_seq_one_letter_code
_entity_poly.pdbx_strand_id
1 'polypeptide(L)'
;MALSAPAYAFVDRDCSDFSTQQAAQTFFENNDPASDPHRLDGSDNDGRACESLPCPCGSTGSGQTGTTEPKPKATLRQLARITKVVDGDTVNVRLGNGRRRTVRMIGINTPEVYGTVQCGGPAASRALKRILPVGTRVLLRSDPTQAYADRYGRDLRYVVKRSTGKDVNRMQVRRGLARVYVYNNKPFQLTRNYRLAQAAAKNARLGNWRTC
;
A
#
# COMPACT_ATOMS: atom_id res chain seq x y z
N MET A 1 16.75 27.41 -15.74
CA MET A 1 16.59 27.48 -14.27
C MET A 1 16.11 26.13 -13.77
N ALA A 2 17.01 25.33 -13.18
CA ALA A 2 16.67 24.03 -12.62
C ALA A 2 16.08 24.23 -11.21
N LEU A 3 14.87 23.73 -10.99
CA LEU A 3 14.28 23.62 -9.65
C LEU A 3 14.59 22.21 -9.14
N SER A 4 15.62 22.11 -8.31
CA SER A 4 15.92 20.91 -7.52
C SER A 4 14.71 20.55 -6.66
N ALA A 5 14.24 19.31 -6.77
CA ALA A 5 13.33 18.72 -5.81
C ALA A 5 14.03 18.61 -4.45
N PRO A 6 13.33 18.77 -3.32
CA PRO A 6 13.91 18.48 -2.02
C PRO A 6 14.20 16.98 -1.95
N ALA A 7 15.47 16.63 -1.75
CA ALA A 7 15.84 15.28 -1.34
C ALA A 7 15.08 14.98 -0.04
N TYR A 8 14.13 14.07 -0.10
CA TYR A 8 13.71 13.37 1.11
C TYR A 8 14.98 12.67 1.59
N ALA A 9 15.59 13.19 2.66
CA ALA A 9 16.60 12.45 3.40
C ALA A 9 15.95 11.11 3.74
N PHE A 10 16.41 10.05 3.07
CA PHE A 10 16.26 8.71 3.58
C PHE A 10 16.92 8.79 4.95
N VAL A 11 16.12 8.74 6.01
CA VAL A 11 16.70 8.68 7.35
C VAL A 11 17.34 7.32 7.39
N ASP A 12 18.64 7.29 7.09
CA ASP A 12 19.48 6.13 7.34
C ASP A 12 19.35 5.85 8.83
N ARG A 13 18.81 4.69 9.15
CA ARG A 13 18.57 4.28 10.52
C ARG A 13 19.60 3.21 10.77
N ASP A 14 20.47 3.45 11.73
CA ASP A 14 21.49 2.49 12.13
C ASP A 14 21.13 1.85 13.47
N CYS A 15 21.96 0.94 13.95
CA CYS A 15 21.72 0.28 15.23
C CYS A 15 21.72 1.24 16.42
N SER A 16 22.37 2.41 16.32
CA SER A 16 22.39 3.40 17.42
C SER A 16 21.06 4.13 17.59
N ASP A 17 20.16 4.06 16.60
CA ASP A 17 18.80 4.59 16.67
C ASP A 17 17.84 3.77 17.55
N PHE A 18 18.25 2.58 17.96
CA PHE A 18 17.40 1.65 18.70
C PHE A 18 17.99 1.35 20.09
N SER A 19 17.14 1.37 21.10
CA SER A 19 17.54 1.04 22.48
C SER A 19 17.57 -0.46 22.78
N THR A 20 16.97 -1.29 21.91
CA THR A 20 16.93 -2.75 22.05
C THR A 20 16.98 -3.44 20.69
N GLN A 21 17.52 -4.67 20.66
CA GLN A 21 17.60 -5.49 19.46
C GLN A 21 16.21 -5.74 18.86
N GLN A 22 15.19 -6.00 19.71
CA GLN A 22 13.82 -6.25 19.26
C GLN A 22 13.21 -5.05 18.50
N ALA A 23 13.52 -3.82 18.91
CA ALA A 23 13.06 -2.62 18.23
C ALA A 23 13.70 -2.47 16.85
N ALA A 24 15.01 -2.75 16.75
CA ALA A 24 15.74 -2.79 15.48
C ALA A 24 15.21 -3.90 14.57
N GLN A 25 14.99 -5.11 15.09
CA GLN A 25 14.41 -6.26 14.38
C GLN A 25 13.04 -5.93 13.78
N THR A 26 12.17 -5.28 14.57
CA THR A 26 10.85 -4.87 14.10
C THR A 26 10.97 -3.85 12.96
N PHE A 27 11.93 -2.93 13.04
CA PHE A 27 12.15 -1.96 11.98
C PHE A 27 12.70 -2.64 10.72
N PHE A 28 13.70 -3.52 10.85
CA PHE A 28 14.28 -4.29 9.78
C PHE A 28 13.23 -5.13 9.01
N GLU A 29 12.40 -5.89 9.72
CA GLU A 29 11.34 -6.70 9.11
C GLU A 29 10.27 -5.88 8.37
N ASN A 30 10.05 -4.63 8.80
CA ASN A 30 9.07 -3.73 8.19
C ASN A 30 9.63 -2.92 7.01
N ASN A 31 10.96 -2.89 6.81
CA ASN A 31 11.65 -2.03 5.85
C ASN A 31 12.54 -2.83 4.88
N ASP A 32 12.02 -3.95 4.39
CA ASP A 32 12.65 -4.82 3.38
C ASP A 32 13.92 -5.53 3.86
N PRO A 33 13.78 -6.57 4.71
CA PRO A 33 14.92 -7.28 5.30
C PRO A 33 15.76 -8.03 4.26
N ALA A 34 15.23 -8.31 3.07
CA ALA A 34 15.96 -9.01 2.02
C ALA A 34 16.97 -8.12 1.28
N SER A 35 16.74 -6.81 1.27
CA SER A 35 17.61 -5.82 0.63
C SER A 35 18.48 -5.07 1.65
N ASP A 36 18.22 -5.28 2.95
CA ASP A 36 18.77 -4.57 4.11
C ASP A 36 19.22 -3.13 3.79
N PRO A 37 18.29 -2.25 3.34
CA PRO A 37 18.66 -0.92 2.87
C PRO A 37 19.21 -0.02 3.98
N HIS A 38 19.00 -0.42 5.24
CA HIS A 38 19.45 0.27 6.45
C HIS A 38 20.66 -0.41 7.10
N ARG A 39 21.17 -1.48 6.49
CA ARG A 39 22.37 -2.22 6.93
C ARG A 39 22.30 -2.65 8.40
N LEU A 40 21.11 -3.01 8.85
CA LEU A 40 20.85 -3.38 10.24
C LEU A 40 21.25 -4.84 10.52
N ASP A 41 21.26 -5.70 9.51
CA ASP A 41 21.63 -7.13 9.54
C ASP A 41 23.12 -7.35 9.24
N GLY A 42 23.92 -6.31 9.52
CA GLY A 42 25.37 -6.40 9.55
C GLY A 42 25.99 -6.92 8.25
N SER A 43 26.88 -7.91 8.38
CA SER A 43 27.62 -8.52 7.27
C SER A 43 27.33 -10.01 7.13
N ASP A 44 26.75 -10.62 8.15
CA ASP A 44 26.29 -12.00 8.23
C ASP A 44 24.97 -12.22 7.49
N ASN A 45 24.13 -11.19 7.35
CA ASN A 45 22.85 -11.25 6.62
C ASN A 45 22.00 -12.45 7.05
N ASP A 46 21.97 -12.74 8.35
CA ASP A 46 21.32 -13.92 8.92
C ASP A 46 19.84 -13.64 9.28
N GLY A 47 19.38 -12.42 9.01
CA GLY A 47 18.04 -11.92 9.25
C GLY A 47 17.85 -11.31 10.64
N ARG A 48 18.93 -11.06 11.38
CA ARG A 48 18.90 -10.50 12.74
C ARG A 48 19.52 -9.12 12.79
N ALA A 49 18.65 -8.12 12.88
CA ALA A 49 19.09 -6.74 12.98
C ALA A 49 19.72 -6.42 14.34
N CYS A 50 20.87 -5.75 14.31
CA CYS A 50 21.50 -5.10 15.46
C CYS A 50 21.69 -6.01 16.67
N GLU A 51 22.27 -7.19 16.46
CA GLU A 51 22.51 -8.20 17.48
C GLU A 51 23.37 -7.73 18.67
N SER A 52 24.09 -6.62 18.51
CA SER A 52 24.87 -5.96 19.56
C SER A 52 24.03 -5.17 20.57
N LEU A 53 22.75 -4.91 20.28
CA LEU A 53 21.86 -4.19 21.18
C LEU A 53 21.34 -5.10 22.31
N PRO A 54 20.98 -4.52 23.47
CA PRO A 54 20.39 -5.28 24.57
C PRO A 54 19.15 -6.03 24.09
N CYS A 55 19.21 -7.36 24.17
CA CYS A 55 18.12 -8.23 23.79
C CYS A 55 17.45 -8.78 25.07
N PRO A 56 16.12 -8.66 25.23
CA PRO A 56 15.43 -9.22 26.40
C PRO A 56 15.26 -10.74 26.36
N CYS A 57 15.80 -11.46 25.35
CA CYS A 57 15.77 -12.92 25.30
C CYS A 57 17.11 -13.51 25.75
N GLY A 58 17.14 -14.07 26.95
CA GLY A 58 18.27 -14.85 27.47
C GLY A 58 18.33 -16.26 26.89
N SER A 59 19.55 -16.67 26.54
CA SER A 59 20.15 -18.02 26.51
C SER A 59 19.25 -19.26 26.39
N THR A 60 19.35 -19.99 25.27
CA THR A 60 20.03 -21.30 25.16
C THR A 60 19.73 -22.00 23.82
N GLY A 61 20.80 -22.40 23.11
CA GLY A 61 20.95 -23.73 22.49
C GLY A 61 20.12 -24.12 21.25
N SER A 62 20.82 -24.13 20.11
CA SER A 62 20.80 -25.16 19.04
C SER A 62 19.50 -25.48 18.30
N GLY A 63 19.55 -25.26 16.98
CA GLY A 63 18.94 -26.16 16.00
C GLY A 63 17.42 -26.22 15.95
N GLN A 64 16.80 -25.18 15.37
CA GLN A 64 15.58 -25.40 14.61
C GLN A 64 15.69 -24.70 13.27
N THR A 65 15.94 -25.52 12.25
CA THR A 65 15.34 -25.37 10.91
C THR A 65 13.82 -25.40 11.07
N GLY A 66 13.27 -24.35 11.68
CA GLY A 66 11.85 -24.12 11.73
C GLY A 66 11.46 -23.56 10.38
N THR A 67 10.83 -24.36 9.55
CA THR A 67 9.82 -23.86 8.62
C THR A 67 8.80 -23.09 9.45
N THR A 68 9.10 -21.83 9.75
CA THR A 68 8.13 -20.89 10.26
C THR A 68 7.21 -20.63 9.09
N GLU A 69 6.12 -21.39 9.03
CA GLU A 69 4.96 -20.98 8.27
C GLU A 69 4.69 -19.52 8.65
N PRO A 70 4.85 -18.57 7.71
CA PRO A 70 4.84 -17.16 8.06
C PRO A 70 3.49 -16.85 8.69
N LYS A 71 3.52 -16.39 9.95
CA LYS A 71 2.32 -15.99 10.70
C LYS A 71 1.48 -15.07 9.80
N PRO A 72 0.17 -15.32 9.63
CA PRO A 72 -0.66 -14.54 8.72
C PRO A 72 -0.55 -13.05 9.05
N LYS A 73 -0.09 -12.28 8.06
CA LYS A 73 0.05 -10.83 8.18
C LYS A 73 -1.26 -10.21 8.67
N ALA A 74 -1.19 -9.35 9.69
CA ALA A 74 -2.39 -8.76 10.26
C ALA A 74 -3.08 -7.80 9.26
N THR A 75 -4.42 -7.82 9.24
CA THR A 75 -5.20 -6.84 8.47
C THR A 75 -5.34 -5.55 9.27
N LEU A 76 -4.69 -4.49 8.82
CA LEU A 76 -4.81 -3.15 9.41
C LEU A 76 -6.12 -2.50 8.98
N ARG A 77 -6.77 -1.84 9.95
CA ARG A 77 -8.02 -1.08 9.77
C ARG A 77 -7.85 0.30 10.36
N GLN A 78 -7.92 1.33 9.52
CA GLN A 78 -7.65 2.70 9.93
C GLN A 78 -8.77 3.62 9.47
N LEU A 79 -9.33 4.38 10.41
CA LEU A 79 -10.28 5.44 10.09
C LEU A 79 -9.55 6.65 9.53
N ALA A 80 -10.07 7.21 8.44
CA ALA A 80 -9.47 8.37 7.80
C ALA A 80 -10.51 9.29 7.15
N ARG A 81 -10.06 10.48 6.76
CA ARG A 81 -10.83 11.44 5.96
C ARG A 81 -10.07 11.77 4.69
N ILE A 82 -10.79 11.82 3.57
CA ILE A 82 -10.22 12.24 2.29
C ILE A 82 -9.81 13.71 2.37
N THR A 83 -8.57 14.01 2.00
CA THR A 83 -8.05 15.38 1.89
C THR A 83 -7.82 15.80 0.45
N LYS A 84 -7.51 14.86 -0.45
CA LYS A 84 -7.35 15.10 -1.88
C LYS A 84 -7.56 13.79 -2.65
N VAL A 85 -8.13 13.88 -3.84
CA VAL A 85 -8.06 12.81 -4.85
C VAL A 85 -6.99 13.23 -5.85
N VAL A 86 -5.91 12.46 -5.94
CA VAL A 86 -4.74 12.77 -6.76
C VAL A 86 -5.01 12.39 -8.21
N ASP A 87 -5.48 11.16 -8.42
CA ASP A 87 -5.86 10.59 -9.72
C ASP A 87 -6.95 9.52 -9.52
N GLY A 88 -7.12 8.58 -10.46
CA GLY A 88 -8.17 7.58 -10.47
C GLY A 88 -7.98 6.41 -9.50
N ASP A 89 -6.81 6.27 -8.88
CA ASP A 89 -6.49 5.21 -7.92
C ASP A 89 -5.60 5.64 -6.73
N THR A 90 -5.28 6.93 -6.64
CA THR A 90 -4.46 7.51 -5.58
C THR A 90 -5.20 8.64 -4.86
N VAL A 91 -5.24 8.58 -3.53
CA VAL A 91 -5.89 9.57 -2.66
C VAL A 91 -4.99 9.96 -1.50
N ASN A 92 -5.08 11.21 -1.05
CA ASN A 92 -4.44 11.65 0.19
C ASN A 92 -5.48 11.70 1.30
N VAL A 93 -5.11 11.21 2.46
CA VAL A 93 -6.00 11.10 3.62
C VAL A 93 -5.38 11.74 4.86
N ARG A 94 -6.24 12.07 5.83
CA ARG A 94 -5.86 12.36 7.21
C ARG A 94 -6.39 11.25 8.10
N LEU A 95 -5.50 10.58 8.82
CA LEU A 95 -5.82 9.52 9.77
C LEU A 95 -6.42 10.10 11.07
N GLY A 96 -7.00 9.25 11.91
CA GLY A 96 -7.56 9.65 13.21
C GLY A 96 -6.57 10.36 14.14
N ASN A 97 -5.29 10.01 14.06
CA ASN A 97 -4.19 10.65 14.82
C ASN A 97 -3.64 11.93 14.15
N GLY A 98 -4.33 12.49 13.15
CA GLY A 98 -3.91 13.72 12.48
C GLY A 98 -2.86 13.55 11.38
N ARG A 99 -2.15 12.41 11.31
CA ARG A 99 -1.14 12.16 10.27
C ARG A 99 -1.75 12.14 8.88
N ARG A 100 -1.06 12.76 7.91
CA ARG A 100 -1.42 12.72 6.50
C ARG A 100 -0.68 11.56 5.82
N ARG A 101 -1.39 10.79 4.99
CA ARG A 101 -0.81 9.69 4.20
C ARG A 101 -1.32 9.76 2.77
N THR A 102 -0.49 9.30 1.84
CA THR A 102 -0.89 9.00 0.46
C THR A 102 -1.26 7.53 0.37
N VAL A 103 -2.41 7.22 -0.23
CA VAL A 103 -2.94 5.86 -0.35
C VAL A 103 -3.04 5.49 -1.82
N ARG A 104 -2.40 4.38 -2.20
CA ARG A 104 -2.56 3.74 -3.51
C ARG A 104 -3.56 2.59 -3.39
N MET A 105 -4.63 2.66 -4.17
CA MET A 105 -5.75 1.73 -4.11
C MET A 105 -5.34 0.33 -4.60
N ILE A 106 -5.38 -0.67 -3.73
CA ILE A 106 -5.02 -2.06 -4.07
C ILE A 106 -5.89 -2.59 -5.22
N GLY A 107 -5.25 -3.36 -6.10
CA GLY A 107 -5.91 -4.24 -7.05
C GLY A 107 -6.47 -3.55 -8.30
N ILE A 108 -6.24 -2.24 -8.44
CA ILE A 108 -6.72 -1.47 -9.58
C ILE A 108 -5.59 -0.64 -10.18
N ASN A 109 -5.63 -0.45 -11.49
CA ASN A 109 -4.86 0.57 -12.19
C ASN A 109 -5.81 1.41 -13.05
N THR A 110 -5.72 2.73 -12.91
CA THR A 110 -6.44 3.65 -13.78
C THR A 110 -5.55 4.12 -14.94
N PRO A 111 -6.12 4.52 -16.08
CA PRO A 111 -5.32 5.08 -17.15
C PRO A 111 -4.60 6.34 -16.64
N GLU A 112 -3.31 6.46 -16.93
CA GLU A 112 -2.44 7.51 -16.41
C GLU A 112 -2.94 8.92 -16.78
N VAL A 113 -2.83 9.85 -15.83
CA VAL A 113 -3.24 11.27 -16.00
C VAL A 113 -2.08 12.25 -15.89
N TYR A 114 -0.88 11.78 -15.54
CA TYR A 114 0.36 12.55 -15.53
C TYR A 114 1.32 11.95 -16.57
N GLY A 115 2.03 12.81 -17.32
CA GLY A 115 2.81 12.39 -18.49
C GLY A 115 1.92 12.21 -19.72
N THR A 116 2.01 11.05 -20.39
CA THR A 116 1.12 10.73 -21.52
C THR A 116 -0.26 10.37 -21.00
N VAL A 117 -1.19 11.33 -21.06
CA VAL A 117 -2.58 11.14 -20.64
C VAL A 117 -3.21 9.99 -21.45
N GLN A 118 -3.55 8.92 -20.75
CA GLN A 118 -4.21 7.77 -21.36
C GLN A 118 -5.72 8.02 -21.47
N CYS A 119 -6.32 7.49 -22.55
CA CYS A 119 -7.75 7.54 -22.75
C CYS A 119 -8.49 7.01 -21.50
N GLY A 120 -9.46 7.79 -21.00
CA GLY A 120 -10.25 7.44 -19.82
C GLY A 120 -9.70 7.89 -18.45
N GLY A 121 -8.44 8.35 -18.37
CA GLY A 121 -7.82 8.80 -17.11
C GLY A 121 -8.55 9.97 -16.43
N PRO A 122 -8.85 11.08 -17.15
CA PRO A 122 -9.61 12.20 -16.58
C PRO A 122 -11.04 11.81 -16.14
N ALA A 123 -11.67 10.86 -16.84
CA ALA A 123 -12.99 10.34 -16.46
C ALA A 123 -12.92 9.54 -15.15
N ALA A 124 -11.92 8.67 -15.01
CA ALA A 124 -11.68 7.91 -13.79
C ALA A 124 -11.41 8.81 -12.58
N SER A 125 -10.57 9.83 -12.76
CA SER A 125 -10.26 10.83 -11.73
C SER A 125 -11.48 11.65 -11.31
N ARG A 126 -12.29 12.15 -12.27
CA ARG A 126 -13.53 12.89 -11.98
C ARG A 126 -14.57 12.02 -11.28
N ALA A 127 -14.68 10.74 -11.66
CA ALA A 127 -15.57 9.81 -10.98
C ALA A 127 -15.14 9.57 -9.53
N LEU A 128 -13.84 9.38 -9.28
CA LEU A 128 -13.34 9.19 -7.92
C LEU A 128 -13.56 10.44 -7.06
N LYS A 129 -13.31 11.65 -7.60
CA LYS A 129 -13.63 12.93 -6.94
C LYS A 129 -15.11 13.04 -6.53
N ARG A 130 -16.04 12.57 -7.37
CA ARG A 130 -17.47 12.54 -7.05
C ARG A 130 -17.83 11.50 -5.99
N ILE A 131 -17.16 10.34 -5.98
CA ILE A 131 -17.41 9.28 -4.99
C ILE A 131 -16.82 9.67 -3.62
N LEU A 132 -15.64 10.31 -3.64
CA LEU A 132 -14.81 10.67 -2.50
C LEU A 132 -14.53 12.18 -2.48
N PRO A 133 -15.54 13.05 -2.33
CA PRO A 133 -15.30 14.47 -2.12
C PRO A 133 -14.44 14.69 -0.86
N VAL A 134 -13.73 15.81 -0.82
CA VAL A 134 -12.91 16.19 0.36
C VAL A 134 -13.77 16.16 1.62
N GLY A 135 -13.22 15.62 2.70
CA GLY A 135 -13.93 15.42 3.97
C GLY A 135 -14.65 14.07 4.10
N THR A 136 -14.80 13.31 3.01
CA THR A 136 -15.44 11.98 3.05
C THR A 136 -14.75 11.09 4.07
N ARG A 137 -15.55 10.49 4.97
CA ARG A 137 -15.06 9.51 5.96
C ARG A 137 -14.90 8.14 5.30
N VAL A 138 -13.71 7.55 5.44
CA VAL A 138 -13.36 6.25 4.87
C VAL A 138 -12.77 5.33 5.93
N LEU A 139 -12.92 4.02 5.72
CA LEU A 139 -12.16 2.98 6.39
C LEU A 139 -11.13 2.47 5.40
N LEU A 140 -9.85 2.58 5.78
CA LEU A 140 -8.75 2.00 5.04
C LEU A 140 -8.49 0.60 5.57
N ARG A 141 -8.43 -0.38 4.67
CA ARG A 141 -8.13 -1.77 5.01
C ARG A 141 -6.93 -2.26 4.22
N SER A 142 -5.90 -2.78 4.88
CA SER A 142 -4.79 -3.44 4.18
C SER A 142 -5.21 -4.79 3.63
N ASP A 143 -4.39 -5.37 2.76
CA ASP A 143 -4.52 -6.76 2.36
C ASP A 143 -3.35 -7.56 2.95
N PRO A 144 -3.61 -8.65 3.69
CA PRO A 144 -2.56 -9.45 4.31
C PRO A 144 -1.67 -10.17 3.29
N THR A 145 -2.13 -10.35 2.05
CA THR A 145 -1.30 -10.94 0.97
C THR A 145 -0.42 -9.93 0.27
N GLN A 146 -0.50 -8.65 0.65
CA GLN A 146 0.20 -7.53 0.00
C GLN A 146 1.10 -6.79 0.99
N ALA A 147 2.07 -6.04 0.46
CA ALA A 147 2.84 -5.10 1.26
C ALA A 147 1.93 -4.03 1.91
N TYR A 148 2.34 -3.45 3.03
CA TYR A 148 1.56 -2.35 3.65
C TYR A 148 1.76 -1.02 2.92
N ALA A 149 2.92 -0.83 2.30
CA ALA A 149 3.23 0.32 1.47
C ALA A 149 4.00 -0.13 0.23
N ASP A 150 4.02 0.71 -0.80
CA ASP A 150 4.91 0.52 -1.94
C ASP A 150 6.28 1.19 -1.74
N ARG A 151 7.18 1.00 -2.70
CA ARG A 151 8.53 1.60 -2.74
C ARG A 151 8.55 3.14 -2.70
N TYR A 152 7.40 3.80 -2.88
CA TYR A 152 7.27 5.26 -2.83
C TYR A 152 6.65 5.73 -1.51
N GLY A 153 6.50 4.84 -0.53
CA GLY A 153 5.93 5.14 0.79
C GLY A 153 4.41 5.34 0.80
N ARG A 154 3.71 5.01 -0.30
CA ARG A 154 2.24 5.11 -0.37
C ARG A 154 1.62 3.90 0.31
N ASP A 155 0.65 4.12 1.19
CA ASP A 155 -0.07 3.04 1.84
C ASP A 155 -0.92 2.27 0.81
N LEU A 156 -0.73 0.95 0.74
CA LEU A 156 -1.54 0.06 -0.08
C LEU A 156 -2.82 -0.31 0.67
N ARG A 157 -3.97 0.22 0.23
CA ARG A 157 -5.26 -0.03 0.92
C ARG A 157 -6.43 -0.27 -0.02
N TYR A 158 -7.40 -1.01 0.48
CA TYR A 158 -8.80 -0.88 0.06
C TYR A 158 -9.40 0.36 0.72
N VAL A 159 -10.07 1.20 -0.07
CA VAL A 159 -10.78 2.39 0.42
C VAL A 159 -12.26 2.08 0.51
N VAL A 160 -12.77 1.97 1.73
CA VAL A 160 -14.20 1.69 1.98
C VAL A 160 -14.91 2.96 2.43
N LYS A 161 -15.94 3.38 1.70
CA LYS A 161 -16.73 4.57 2.05
C LYS A 161 -17.59 4.26 3.27
N ARG A 162 -17.36 4.95 4.40
CA ARG A 162 -18.01 4.60 5.68
C ARG A 162 -19.52 4.73 5.67
N SER A 163 -20.05 5.71 4.94
CA SER A 163 -21.49 5.96 4.90
C SER A 163 -22.29 4.85 4.21
N THR A 164 -21.63 4.01 3.40
CA THR A 164 -22.30 2.97 2.61
C THR A 164 -21.69 1.58 2.76
N GLY A 165 -20.52 1.46 3.41
CA GLY A 165 -19.74 0.23 3.45
C GLY A 165 -19.18 -0.22 2.10
N LYS A 166 -19.30 0.60 1.05
CA LYS A 166 -18.90 0.21 -0.32
C LYS A 166 -17.39 0.32 -0.52
N ASP A 167 -16.82 -0.73 -1.11
CA ASP A 167 -15.45 -0.76 -1.62
C ASP A 167 -15.33 0.12 -2.87
N VAL A 168 -14.65 1.27 -2.73
CA VAL A 168 -14.49 2.26 -3.79
C VAL A 168 -13.56 1.76 -4.89
N ASN A 169 -12.56 0.93 -4.56
CA ASN A 169 -11.66 0.34 -5.54
C ASN A 169 -12.45 -0.53 -6.51
N ARG A 170 -13.30 -1.44 -5.99
CA ARG A 170 -14.18 -2.26 -6.81
C ARG A 170 -15.20 -1.44 -7.59
N MET A 171 -15.69 -0.32 -7.04
CA MET A 171 -16.61 0.57 -7.75
C MET A 171 -15.99 1.18 -9.01
N GLN A 172 -14.70 1.55 -8.98
CA GLN A 172 -14.00 2.04 -10.16
C GLN A 172 -13.94 0.97 -11.26
N VAL A 173 -13.59 -0.28 -10.89
CA VAL A 173 -13.56 -1.42 -11.83
C VAL A 173 -14.94 -1.72 -12.41
N ARG A 174 -15.97 -1.79 -11.56
CA ARG A 174 -17.36 -2.08 -11.98
C ARG A 174 -17.92 -1.03 -12.94
N ARG A 175 -17.42 0.21 -12.87
CA ARG A 175 -17.80 1.31 -13.78
C ARG A 175 -16.94 1.36 -15.05
N GLY A 176 -16.00 0.43 -15.22
CA GLY A 176 -15.08 0.40 -16.35
C GLY A 176 -14.06 1.54 -16.34
N LEU A 177 -13.79 2.13 -15.17
CA LEU A 177 -12.88 3.28 -15.02
C LEU A 177 -11.48 2.86 -14.58
N ALA A 178 -11.31 1.62 -14.14
CA ALA A 178 -10.04 1.03 -13.77
C ALA A 178 -9.96 -0.41 -14.27
N ARG A 179 -8.74 -0.87 -14.55
CA ARG A 179 -8.43 -2.28 -14.83
C ARG A 179 -7.97 -2.98 -13.56
N VAL A 180 -8.23 -4.28 -13.46
CA VAL A 180 -7.68 -5.12 -12.38
C VAL A 180 -6.18 -5.22 -12.55
N TYR A 181 -5.45 -4.97 -11.48
CA TYR A 181 -4.00 -4.98 -11.47
C TYR A 181 -3.47 -5.96 -10.43
N VAL A 182 -2.63 -6.89 -10.87
CA VAL A 182 -1.93 -7.87 -10.02
C VAL A 182 -0.44 -7.58 -10.16
N TYR A 183 0.17 -7.09 -9.08
CA TYR A 183 1.59 -6.75 -9.08
C TYR A 183 2.45 -8.00 -8.91
N ASN A 184 3.49 -8.17 -9.72
CA ASN A 184 4.45 -9.29 -9.67
C ASN A 184 3.81 -10.67 -9.57
N ASN A 185 2.67 -10.90 -10.25
CA ASN A 185 1.91 -12.15 -10.20
C ASN A 185 1.44 -12.56 -8.79
N LYS A 186 1.44 -11.65 -7.80
CA LYS A 186 0.98 -11.89 -6.43
C LYS A 186 -0.47 -11.42 -6.26
N PRO A 187 -1.47 -12.32 -6.29
CA PRO A 187 -2.87 -11.93 -6.20
C PRO A 187 -3.23 -11.35 -4.82
N PHE A 188 -4.01 -10.27 -4.83
CA PHE A 188 -4.65 -9.74 -3.63
C PHE A 188 -5.88 -10.58 -3.24
N GLN A 189 -6.30 -10.55 -1.99
CA GLN A 189 -7.37 -11.40 -1.44
C GLN A 189 -8.68 -11.30 -2.25
N LEU A 190 -8.99 -10.12 -2.81
CA LEU A 190 -10.22 -9.86 -3.57
C LEU A 190 -10.09 -10.03 -5.09
N THR A 191 -8.99 -10.62 -5.59
CA THR A 191 -8.70 -10.69 -7.04
C THR A 191 -9.85 -11.27 -7.85
N ARG A 192 -10.45 -12.39 -7.42
CA ARG A 192 -11.60 -13.02 -8.11
C ARG A 192 -12.79 -12.06 -8.23
N ASN A 193 -13.15 -11.40 -7.12
CA ASN A 193 -14.27 -10.46 -7.07
C ASN A 193 -14.06 -9.26 -7.99
N TYR A 194 -12.82 -8.81 -8.15
CA TYR A 194 -12.47 -7.68 -9.03
C TYR A 194 -12.47 -8.11 -10.49
N ARG A 195 -11.94 -9.30 -10.81
CA ARG A 195 -11.99 -9.86 -12.17
C ARG A 195 -13.41 -10.05 -12.66
N LEU A 196 -14.32 -10.55 -11.82
CA LEU A 196 -15.74 -10.65 -12.14
C LEU A 196 -16.38 -9.27 -12.40
N ALA A 197 -16.06 -8.27 -11.58
CA ALA A 197 -16.55 -6.90 -11.79
C ALA A 197 -16.04 -6.30 -13.11
N GLN A 198 -14.78 -6.58 -13.48
CA GLN A 198 -14.20 -6.13 -14.73
C GLN A 198 -14.86 -6.81 -15.94
N ALA A 199 -15.06 -8.13 -15.87
CA ALA A 199 -15.73 -8.88 -16.94
C ALA A 199 -17.14 -8.34 -17.20
N ALA A 200 -17.91 -8.08 -16.14
CA ALA A 200 -19.21 -7.44 -16.25
C ALA A 200 -19.14 -6.05 -16.90
N ALA A 201 -18.17 -5.22 -16.50
CA ALA A 201 -17.98 -3.89 -17.08
C ALA A 201 -17.58 -3.92 -18.57
N LYS A 202 -16.77 -4.91 -18.97
CA LYS A 202 -16.40 -5.16 -20.37
C LYS A 202 -17.62 -5.56 -21.20
N ASN A 203 -18.36 -6.56 -20.74
CA ASN A 203 -19.53 -7.08 -21.47
C ASN A 203 -20.61 -6.00 -21.65
N ALA A 204 -20.79 -5.15 -20.65
CA ALA A 204 -21.72 -4.02 -20.72
C ALA A 204 -21.14 -2.76 -21.38
N ARG A 205 -19.91 -2.81 -21.92
CA ARG A 205 -19.19 -1.67 -22.53
C ARG A 205 -19.29 -0.41 -21.66
N LEU A 206 -18.91 -0.51 -20.39
CA LEU A 206 -18.98 0.60 -19.44
C LEU A 206 -17.67 1.40 -19.41
N GLY A 207 -17.79 2.71 -19.19
CA GLY A 207 -16.64 3.59 -18.98
C GLY A 207 -15.64 3.53 -20.13
N ASN A 208 -14.40 3.19 -19.79
CA ASN A 208 -13.28 3.14 -20.73
C ASN A 208 -13.40 1.97 -21.71
N TRP A 209 -14.30 0.99 -21.51
CA TRP A 209 -14.53 -0.11 -22.46
C TRP A 209 -15.45 0.25 -23.63
N ARG A 210 -16.06 1.44 -23.59
CA ARG A 210 -16.87 2.00 -24.68
C ARG A 210 -16.19 3.17 -25.39
N THR A 211 -15.39 3.92 -24.64
CA THR A 211 -14.81 5.20 -25.08
C THR A 211 -13.36 5.07 -25.50
N CYS A 212 -12.75 3.96 -25.12
CA CYS A 212 -11.45 3.45 -25.49
C CYS A 212 -11.65 1.92 -25.71
#